data_AF-A0A8T7K503-F1
#
_entry.id   AF-A0A8T7K503-F1
#
_cell.length_a   1.000
_cell.length_b   1.000
_cell.length_c   1.000
_cell.angle_alpha   90.00
_cell.angle_beta   90.00
_cell.angle_gamma   90.00
#
_symmetry.space_group_name_H-M   'P 1'
#
loop_
_entity.id
_entity.type
_entity.pdbx_description
1 polymer ?
#
loop_
_entity_poly.entity_id
_entity_poly.type
_entity_poly.pdbx_seq_one_letter_code
_entity_poly.pdbx_strand_id
1 'polypeptide(L)'
;MMGHKGYALMVMTEVFAGILSGAGASGEALDSKGNGLLFQAIDIEAFTPLDTFIARVRQFIAHVKSSRPQPGVTEILLPGEPEYRTAQQRSRDGLLVEDSIWEEIRAKARELHVPL
;
A
#
# COMPACT_ATOMS: atom_id res chain seq x y z
N MET A 1 12.44 5.72 8.32
CA MET A 1 12.47 6.80 7.30
C MET A 1 13.53 7.81 7.68
N MET A 2 14.41 8.21 6.75
CA MET A 2 15.50 9.14 7.03
C MET A 2 15.01 10.58 7.29
N GLY A 3 15.06 11.02 8.54
CA GLY A 3 15.04 12.43 8.97
C GLY A 3 14.08 13.34 8.20
N HIS A 4 14.62 14.45 7.68
CA HIS A 4 13.85 15.55 7.08
C HIS A 4 13.08 15.16 5.80
N LYS A 5 13.50 14.14 5.05
CA LYS A 5 12.78 13.70 3.83
C LYS A 5 11.49 12.96 4.17
N GLY A 6 11.55 12.09 5.18
CA GLY A 6 10.35 11.42 5.70
C GLY A 6 9.36 12.42 6.29
N TYR A 7 9.87 13.41 7.04
CA TYR A 7 9.05 14.51 7.57
C TYR A 7 8.35 15.29 6.46
N ALA A 8 9.06 15.72 5.42
CA ALA A 8 8.46 16.46 4.32
C ALA A 8 7.33 15.69 3.62
N LEU A 9 7.50 14.38 3.40
CA LEU A 9 6.45 13.53 2.83
C LEU A 9 5.23 13.44 3.75
N MET A 10 5.42 13.32 5.06
CA MET A 10 4.31 13.31 6.02
C MET A 10 3.58 14.65 6.09
N VAL A 11 4.30 15.77 6.02
CA VAL A 11 3.68 17.11 5.92
C VAL A 11 2.79 17.21 4.68
N MET A 12 3.23 16.68 3.53
CA MET A 12 2.38 16.65 2.34
C MET A 12 1.13 15.80 2.55
N THR A 13 1.26 14.62 3.17
CA THR A 13 0.11 13.76 3.49
C THR A 13 -0.88 14.50 4.40
N GLU A 14 -0.41 15.21 5.42
CA GLU A 14 -1.27 15.95 6.34
C GLU A 14 -2.04 17.07 5.64
N VAL A 15 -1.36 17.82 4.77
CA VAL A 15 -1.98 18.92 4.01
C VAL A 15 -3.06 18.40 3.08
N PHE A 16 -2.80 17.34 2.32
CA PHE A 16 -3.76 16.85 1.32
C PHE A 16 -4.85 15.96 1.90
N ALA A 17 -4.47 15.04 2.79
CA ALA A 17 -5.42 14.06 3.33
C ALA A 17 -6.16 14.65 4.52
N GLY A 18 -5.49 15.34 5.45
CA GLY A 18 -6.09 15.91 6.65
C GLY A 18 -6.77 17.27 6.41
N ILE A 19 -5.96 18.30 6.19
CA ILE A 19 -6.40 19.70 6.14
C ILE A 19 -7.35 19.94 4.96
N LEU A 20 -6.93 19.57 3.75
CA LEU A 20 -7.71 19.83 2.53
C LEU A 20 -9.06 19.08 2.51
N SER A 21 -9.12 17.88 3.10
CA SER A 21 -10.39 17.14 3.20
C SER A 21 -11.31 17.67 4.31
N GLY A 22 -10.78 18.49 5.22
CA GLY A 22 -11.49 18.94 6.43
C GLY A 22 -11.53 17.91 7.56
N ALA A 23 -10.76 16.81 7.48
CA ALA A 23 -10.68 15.82 8.54
C ALA A 23 -9.93 16.32 9.79
N GLY A 24 -9.19 17.42 9.64
CA GLY A 24 -8.37 18.05 10.69
C GLY A 24 -6.89 17.74 10.52
N ALA A 25 -6.08 18.38 11.35
CA ALA A 25 -4.63 18.18 11.42
C ALA A 25 -4.16 17.69 12.79
N SER A 26 -2.98 17.09 12.79
CA SER A 26 -2.25 16.65 13.97
C SER A 26 -2.05 17.81 14.93
N GLY A 27 -2.58 17.68 16.14
CA GLY A 27 -2.56 18.73 17.17
C GLY A 27 -3.87 19.50 17.30
N GLU A 28 -4.86 19.25 16.44
CA GLU A 28 -6.21 19.78 16.57
C GLU A 28 -7.09 18.83 17.42
N ALA A 29 -8.11 19.39 18.06
CA ALA A 29 -9.20 18.58 18.60
C ALA A 29 -9.98 18.02 17.41
N LEU A 30 -9.78 16.73 17.12
CA LEU A 30 -10.45 16.06 16.01
C LEU A 30 -11.93 15.84 16.37
N ASP A 31 -12.79 16.71 15.84
CA ASP A 31 -14.24 16.53 15.91
C ASP A 31 -14.74 15.47 14.90
N SER A 32 -13.88 15.09 13.94
CA SER A 32 -14.17 14.07 12.94
C SER A 32 -13.85 12.66 13.48
N LYS A 33 -14.78 11.71 13.28
CA LYS A 33 -14.59 10.30 13.68
C LYS A 33 -13.83 9.46 12.63
N GLY A 34 -13.16 10.09 11.67
CA GLY A 34 -12.63 9.41 10.49
C GLY A 34 -11.26 9.93 10.04
N ASN A 35 -10.61 9.16 9.17
CA ASN A 35 -9.33 9.55 8.59
C ASN A 35 -9.55 10.38 7.33
N GLY A 36 -8.78 11.46 7.21
CA GLY A 36 -8.64 12.18 5.96
C GLY A 36 -7.95 11.31 4.90
N LEU A 37 -8.45 11.34 3.66
CA LEU A 37 -7.92 10.53 2.56
C LEU A 37 -7.76 11.40 1.31
N LEU A 38 -6.69 11.14 0.56
CA LEU A 38 -6.49 11.67 -0.79
C LEU A 38 -6.54 10.50 -1.78
N PHE A 39 -7.43 10.60 -2.77
CA PHE A 39 -7.40 9.75 -3.96
C PHE A 39 -7.07 10.60 -5.18
N GLN A 40 -6.10 10.17 -5.97
CA GLN A 40 -5.72 10.82 -7.22
C GLN A 40 -5.74 9.78 -8.34
N ALA A 41 -6.52 10.06 -9.39
CA ALA A 41 -6.52 9.30 -10.63
C ALA A 41 -6.05 10.23 -11.76
N ILE A 42 -5.12 9.74 -12.57
CA ILE A 42 -4.58 10.47 -13.72
C ILE A 42 -4.96 9.68 -14.97
N ASP A 43 -5.69 10.32 -15.88
CA ASP A 43 -5.96 9.75 -17.19
C ASP A 43 -4.68 9.79 -18.04
N ILE A 44 -4.15 8.62 -18.37
CA ILE A 44 -2.91 8.47 -19.14
C ILE A 44 -3.11 8.93 -20.59
N GLU A 45 -4.29 8.65 -21.17
CA GLU A 45 -4.57 8.92 -22.58
C GLU A 45 -4.66 10.42 -22.88
N ALA A 46 -4.91 11.24 -21.85
CA ALA A 46 -4.82 12.69 -21.92
C ALA A 46 -3.37 13.20 -22.20
N PHE A 47 -2.34 12.38 -21.99
CA PHE A 47 -0.93 12.76 -22.16
C PHE A 47 -0.22 11.97 -23.27
N THR A 48 -0.54 10.68 -23.43
CA THR A 48 0.12 9.81 -24.41
C THR A 48 -0.73 8.58 -24.70
N PRO A 49 -0.65 7.97 -25.91
CA PRO A 49 -1.35 6.72 -26.18
C PRO A 49 -1.01 5.64 -25.14
N LEU A 50 -2.03 4.96 -24.62
CA LEU A 50 -1.89 4.01 -23.51
C LEU A 50 -0.84 2.93 -23.78
N ASP A 51 -0.83 2.36 -25.00
CA ASP A 51 0.13 1.33 -25.39
C ASP A 51 1.58 1.83 -25.36
N THR A 52 1.80 3.11 -25.72
CA THR A 52 3.12 3.74 -25.66
C THR A 52 3.57 3.91 -24.22
N PHE A 53 2.68 4.35 -23.33
CA PHE A 53 2.96 4.44 -21.90
C PHE A 53 3.31 3.07 -21.30
N ILE A 54 2.49 2.06 -21.56
CA ILE A 54 2.70 0.69 -21.06
C ILE A 54 4.03 0.12 -21.58
N ALA A 55 4.37 0.33 -22.85
CA ALA A 55 5.64 -0.11 -23.41
C ALA A 55 6.85 0.52 -22.69
N ARG A 56 6.78 1.83 -22.39
CA ARG A 56 7.83 2.53 -21.64
C ARG A 56 7.93 2.05 -20.20
N VAL A 57 6.80 1.82 -19.52
CA VAL A 57 6.78 1.25 -18.18
C VAL A 57 7.43 -0.13 -18.17
N ARG A 58 7.11 -1.00 -19.14
CA ARG A 58 7.75 -2.33 -19.27
C ARG A 58 9.27 -2.23 -19.49
N GLN A 59 9.71 -1.31 -20.34
CA GLN A 59 11.14 -1.07 -20.56
C GLN A 59 11.83 -0.59 -19.27
N PHE A 60 11.22 0.33 -18.54
CA PHE A 60 11.74 0.81 -17.25
C PHE A 60 11.84 -0.32 -16.23
N ILE A 61 10.79 -1.15 -16.09
CA ILE A 61 10.82 -2.32 -15.22
C ILE A 61 11.97 -3.25 -15.60
N ALA A 62 12.11 -3.58 -16.89
CA ALA A 62 13.21 -4.43 -17.36
C ALA A 62 14.59 -3.85 -17.01
N HIS A 63 14.75 -2.52 -17.16
CA HIS A 63 15.98 -1.83 -16.78
C HIS A 63 16.25 -1.94 -15.27
N VAL A 64 15.27 -1.65 -14.41
CA VAL A 64 15.41 -1.79 -12.95
C VAL A 64 15.81 -3.21 -12.57
N LYS A 65 15.11 -4.22 -13.12
CA LYS A 65 15.38 -5.63 -12.83
C LYS A 65 16.73 -6.12 -13.36
N SER A 66 17.31 -5.44 -14.35
CA SER A 66 18.65 -5.75 -14.87
C SER A 66 19.79 -5.27 -13.97
N SER A 67 19.49 -4.52 -12.90
CA SER A 67 20.51 -4.00 -11.99
C SER A 67 21.26 -5.13 -11.29
N ARG A 68 22.57 -4.92 -11.07
CA ARG A 68 23.41 -5.89 -10.36
C ARG A 68 22.92 -6.07 -8.92
N PRO A 69 22.52 -7.28 -8.49
CA PRO A 69 22.12 -7.51 -7.11
C PRO A 69 23.32 -7.46 -6.16
N GLN A 70 23.07 -7.14 -4.90
CA GLN A 70 24.07 -7.26 -3.84
C GLN A 70 24.34 -8.75 -3.50
N PRO A 71 25.49 -9.09 -2.90
CA PRO A 71 25.73 -10.44 -2.42
C PRO A 71 24.59 -10.94 -1.52
N GLY A 72 24.08 -12.14 -1.79
CA GLY A 72 22.95 -12.73 -1.07
C GLY A 72 21.56 -12.31 -1.58
N VAL A 73 21.48 -11.39 -2.54
CA VAL A 73 20.22 -11.03 -3.23
C VAL A 73 20.16 -11.76 -4.57
N THR A 74 19.07 -12.49 -4.82
CA THR A 74 18.90 -13.29 -6.04
C THR A 74 18.28 -12.51 -7.20
N GLU A 75 17.41 -11.55 -6.89
CA GLU A 75 16.73 -10.72 -7.88
C GLU A 75 16.36 -9.35 -7.32
N ILE A 76 16.19 -8.37 -8.21
CA ILE A 76 15.65 -7.05 -7.88
C ILE A 76 14.13 -7.11 -8.07
N LEU A 77 13.39 -6.75 -7.01
CA LEU A 77 11.93 -6.71 -7.00
C LEU A 77 11.44 -5.27 -7.10
N LEU A 78 10.31 -5.09 -7.79
CA LEU A 78 9.59 -3.81 -7.83
C LEU A 78 8.63 -3.70 -6.63
N PRO A 79 8.30 -2.48 -6.18
CA PRO A 79 7.23 -2.29 -5.21
C PRO A 79 5.94 -2.96 -5.68
N GLY A 80 5.34 -3.82 -4.84
CA GLY A 80 4.15 -4.59 -5.16
C GLY A 80 4.41 -6.01 -5.68
N GLU A 81 5.62 -6.34 -6.17
CA GLU A 81 5.94 -7.71 -6.60
C GLU A 81 5.94 -8.73 -5.44
N PRO A 82 6.57 -8.46 -4.28
CA PRO A 82 6.50 -9.36 -3.13
C PRO A 82 5.06 -9.64 -2.68
N GLU A 83 4.25 -8.59 -2.62
CA GLU A 83 2.85 -8.64 -2.21
C GLU A 83 2.01 -9.44 -3.21
N TYR A 84 2.22 -9.23 -4.52
CA TYR A 84 1.55 -9.99 -5.57
C TYR A 84 1.85 -11.49 -5.48
N ARG A 85 3.12 -11.86 -5.32
CA ARG A 85 3.53 -13.27 -5.16
C ARG A 85 2.92 -13.89 -3.91
N THR A 86 2.95 -13.16 -2.80
CA THR A 86 2.38 -13.59 -1.52
C THR A 86 0.86 -13.77 -1.62
N ALA A 87 0.16 -12.88 -2.33
CA ALA A 87 -1.28 -12.99 -2.57
C ALA A 87 -1.61 -14.23 -3.43
N GLN A 88 -0.85 -14.48 -4.50
CA GLN A 88 -1.03 -15.68 -5.33
C GLN A 88 -0.82 -16.97 -4.54
N GLN A 89 0.22 -17.01 -3.70
CA GLN A 89 0.50 -18.16 -2.85
C GLN A 89 -0.64 -18.40 -1.85
N ARG A 90 -1.03 -17.38 -1.09
CA ARG A 90 -2.09 -17.48 -0.07
C ARG A 90 -3.47 -17.76 -0.66
N SER A 91 -3.72 -17.34 -1.89
CA SER A 91 -4.95 -17.68 -2.61
C SER A 91 -5.05 -19.18 -2.94
N ARG A 92 -3.90 -19.87 -3.10
CA ARG A 92 -3.83 -21.30 -3.38
C ARG A 92 -3.71 -22.14 -2.11
N ASP A 93 -2.82 -21.73 -1.21
CA ASP A 93 -2.39 -22.53 -0.07
C ASP A 93 -3.17 -22.19 1.21
N GLY A 94 -3.95 -21.11 1.20
CA GLY A 94 -4.62 -20.55 2.37
C GLY A 94 -3.76 -19.53 3.13
N LEU A 95 -4.39 -18.88 4.12
CA LEU A 95 -3.75 -17.91 5.00
C LEU A 95 -3.31 -18.59 6.29
N LEU A 96 -2.03 -18.45 6.65
CA LEU A 96 -1.58 -18.78 7.99
C LEU A 96 -2.04 -17.65 8.93
N VAL A 97 -2.92 -18.01 9.87
CA VAL A 97 -3.34 -17.14 10.97
C VAL A 97 -2.73 -17.70 12.24
N GLU A 98 -2.09 -16.84 13.04
CA GLU A 98 -1.53 -17.24 14.33
C GLU A 98 -2.65 -17.71 15.26
N ASP A 99 -2.38 -18.74 16.08
CA ASP A 99 -3.38 -19.32 16.99
C ASP A 99 -4.01 -18.25 17.90
N SER A 100 -3.21 -17.31 18.40
CA SER A 100 -3.67 -16.20 19.25
C SER A 100 -4.74 -15.35 18.55
N ILE A 101 -4.48 -14.92 17.31
CA ILE A 101 -5.41 -14.15 16.48
C ILE A 101 -6.64 -15.00 16.13
N TRP A 102 -6.45 -16.29 15.83
CA TRP A 102 -7.57 -17.17 15.52
C TRP A 102 -8.51 -17.31 16.71
N GLU A 103 -7.98 -17.46 17.94
CA GLU A 103 -8.82 -17.49 19.15
C GLU A 103 -9.61 -16.20 19.34
N GLU A 104 -9.00 -15.04 19.10
CA GLU A 104 -9.70 -13.75 19.17
C GLU A 104 -10.86 -13.67 18.17
N ILE A 105 -10.63 -14.09 16.93
CA ILE A 105 -11.67 -14.17 15.89
C ILE A 105 -12.80 -15.10 16.35
N ARG A 106 -12.47 -16.29 16.86
CA ARG A 106 -13.47 -17.26 17.33
C ARG A 106 -14.25 -16.75 18.54
N ALA A 107 -13.60 -16.07 19.46
CA ALA A 107 -14.25 -15.44 20.61
C ALA A 107 -15.25 -14.37 20.16
N LYS A 108 -14.84 -13.51 19.21
CA LYS A 108 -15.72 -12.48 18.67
C LYS A 108 -16.90 -13.06 17.89
N ALA A 109 -16.68 -14.13 17.12
CA ALA A 109 -17.75 -14.84 16.41
C ALA A 109 -18.81 -15.40 17.38
N ARG A 110 -18.39 -16.00 18.49
CA ARG A 110 -19.29 -16.48 19.55
C ARG A 110 -20.09 -15.34 20.20
N GLU A 111 -19.41 -14.25 20.57
CA GLU A 111 -20.05 -13.06 21.15
C GLU A 111 -21.13 -12.48 20.22
N LEU A 112 -20.84 -12.42 18.91
CA LEU A 112 -21.75 -11.90 17.90
C LEU A 112 -22.75 -12.94 17.38
N HIS A 113 -22.71 -14.18 17.88
CA HIS A 113 -23.59 -15.27 17.48
C HIS A 113 -23.55 -15.57 15.97
N VAL A 114 -22.37 -15.44 15.35
CA VAL A 114 -22.13 -15.76 13.93
C VAL A 114 -21.35 -17.07 13.79
N PRO A 115 -21.66 -17.91 12.78
CA PRO A 115 -20.89 -19.11 12.51
C PRO A 115 -19.49 -18.75 12.02
N LEU A 116 -18.54 -19.64 12.30
CA LEU A 116 -17.17 -19.59 11.79
C LEU A 116 -17.05 -20.38 10.48
#